data_AF-A0A8T6GMC6-F1
#
_entry.id   AF-A0A8T6GMC6-F1
#
_cell.length_a   1.000
_cell.length_b   1.000
_cell.length_c   1.000
_cell.angle_alpha   90.00
_cell.angle_beta   90.00
_cell.angle_gamma   90.00
#
_symmetry.space_group_name_H-M   'P 1'
#
loop_
_entity.id
_entity.type
_entity.pdbx_description
1 polymer ?
#
loop_
_entity_poly.entity_id
_entity_poly.type
_entity_poly.pdbx_seq_one_letter_code
_entity_poly.pdbx_strand_id
1 'polypeptide(L)'
;MLTQQQIDFFHENGFLRIPQVFDENEINALSGSLDRLIEDWAITSPGWSGPWRDVYFDDELEKRVKLTAMHDLHLYSDAWMRAVTHAKLGKALSQLLESSVELHHTTMHIKPPQTGHPFPMHQDYPFYEHADGRYIDCLVHLDDTFHENGEIRFLAGSHKRGKIPHVLQNADGSPCSPHLDANEYKLEDTVPVPAKRGDVVVFHLYCIHGSYINQTSDPRRMVRMGFRDPHNDQWAGQSMGRPGLIVHGYRERRDKEELLKQT
;
A
#
# COMPACT_ATOMS: atom_id res chain seq x y z
N MET A 1 -12.65 17.16 -3.52
CA MET A 1 -13.42 16.57 -2.41
C MET A 1 -14.18 15.38 -2.98
N LEU A 2 -14.29 14.27 -2.24
CA LEU A 2 -15.00 13.09 -2.75
C LEU A 2 -16.51 13.37 -2.78
N THR A 3 -17.16 12.91 -3.86
CA THR A 3 -18.62 12.89 -3.98
C THR A 3 -19.20 11.76 -3.14
N GLN A 4 -20.49 11.85 -2.80
CA GLN A 4 -21.17 10.76 -2.08
C GLN A 4 -21.08 9.43 -2.83
N GLN A 5 -21.23 9.45 -4.16
CA GLN A 5 -21.10 8.26 -4.99
C GLN A 5 -19.73 7.59 -4.87
N GLN A 6 -18.65 8.37 -4.74
CA GLN A 6 -17.30 7.83 -4.55
C GLN A 6 -17.10 7.23 -3.16
N ILE A 7 -17.69 7.86 -2.14
CA ILE A 7 -17.68 7.36 -0.76
C ILE A 7 -18.44 6.04 -0.70
N ASP A 8 -19.67 6.00 -1.23
CA ASP A 8 -20.51 4.80 -1.29
C ASP A 8 -19.80 3.68 -2.06
N PHE A 9 -19.14 4.00 -3.18
CA PHE A 9 -18.35 3.03 -3.95
C PHE A 9 -17.24 2.41 -3.10
N PHE A 10 -16.48 3.21 -2.35
CA PHE A 10 -15.41 2.71 -1.49
C PHE A 10 -15.96 1.80 -0.39
N HIS A 11 -17.04 2.18 0.30
CA HIS A 11 -17.62 1.34 1.34
C HIS A 11 -18.21 0.04 0.79
N GLU A 12 -18.76 0.07 -0.43
CA GLU A 12 -19.29 -1.12 -1.10
C GLU A 12 -18.17 -2.06 -1.56
N ASN A 13 -17.11 -1.53 -2.17
CA ASN A 13 -16.12 -2.32 -2.90
C ASN A 13 -14.77 -2.50 -2.20
N GLY A 14 -14.43 -1.64 -1.24
CA GLY A 14 -13.19 -1.69 -0.46
C GLY A 14 -12.00 -0.97 -1.07
N PHE A 15 -12.18 -0.32 -2.22
CA PHE A 15 -11.13 0.42 -2.92
C PHE A 15 -11.72 1.58 -3.73
N LEU A 16 -10.89 2.55 -4.12
CA LEU A 16 -11.26 3.68 -4.95
C LEU A 16 -10.03 4.29 -5.65
N ARG A 17 -10.16 4.65 -6.93
CA ARG A 17 -9.18 5.51 -7.61
C ARG A 17 -9.59 6.99 -7.46
N ILE A 18 -8.67 7.81 -6.97
CA ILE A 18 -8.82 9.26 -6.86
C ILE A 18 -7.93 9.91 -7.91
N PRO A 19 -8.51 10.49 -8.98
CA PRO A 19 -7.72 11.02 -10.08
C PRO A 19 -7.04 12.35 -9.69
N GLN A 20 -5.83 12.54 -10.24
CA GLN A 20 -5.05 13.79 -10.16
C GLN A 20 -5.00 14.35 -8.73
N VAL A 21 -4.67 13.51 -7.75
CA VAL A 21 -4.46 13.99 -6.38
C VAL A 21 -3.27 14.94 -6.35
N PHE A 22 -2.22 14.57 -7.09
CA PHE A 22 -1.04 15.38 -7.31
C PHE A 22 -1.05 15.97 -8.71
N ASP A 23 -0.76 17.27 -8.82
CA ASP A 23 -0.58 17.91 -10.12
C ASP A 23 0.78 17.57 -10.75
N GLU A 24 1.01 18.08 -11.96
CA GLU A 24 2.24 17.81 -12.71
C GLU A 24 3.51 18.29 -11.98
N ASN A 25 3.46 19.44 -11.30
CA ASN A 25 4.62 19.96 -10.57
C ASN A 25 4.90 19.11 -9.33
N GLU A 26 3.84 18.76 -8.59
CA GLU A 26 3.94 17.91 -7.40
C GLU A 26 4.48 16.53 -7.75
N ILE A 27 3.92 15.87 -8.77
CA ILE A 27 4.33 14.51 -9.15
C ILE A 27 5.74 14.48 -9.74
N ASN A 28 6.18 15.56 -10.40
CA ASN A 28 7.57 15.71 -10.87
C ASN A 28 8.53 15.86 -9.69
N ALA A 29 8.19 16.66 -8.68
CA ALA A 29 8.99 16.78 -7.46
C ALA A 29 9.08 15.45 -6.69
N LEU A 30 7.96 14.71 -6.58
CA LEU A 30 7.94 13.39 -5.95
C LEU A 30 8.80 12.37 -6.71
N SER A 31 8.73 12.39 -8.04
CA SER A 31 9.52 11.48 -8.89
C SER A 31 11.01 11.75 -8.75
N GLY A 32 11.44 13.01 -8.89
CA GLY A 32 12.85 13.38 -8.75
C GLY A 32 13.38 13.11 -7.34
N SER A 33 12.53 13.30 -6.31
CA SER A 33 12.89 12.91 -4.95
C SER A 33 13.01 11.39 -4.80
N LEU A 34 12.16 10.60 -5.46
CA LEU A 34 12.24 9.14 -5.39
C LEU A 34 13.54 8.64 -6.04
N ASP A 35 13.89 9.18 -7.21
CA ASP A 35 15.12 8.81 -7.92
C ASP A 35 16.35 9.00 -7.02
N ARG A 36 16.45 10.14 -6.31
CA ARG A 36 17.50 10.36 -5.31
C ARG A 36 17.47 9.36 -4.16
N LEU A 37 16.30 9.06 -3.60
CA LEU A 37 16.17 8.10 -2.50
C LEU A 37 16.55 6.67 -2.92
N ILE A 38 16.30 6.31 -4.19
CA ILE A 38 16.73 5.04 -4.77
C ILE A 38 18.25 4.95 -4.82
N GLU A 39 18.91 6.00 -5.30
CA GLU A 39 20.37 6.06 -5.42
C GLU A 39 21.07 6.04 -4.05
N ASP A 40 20.57 6.82 -3.10
CA ASP A 40 21.26 7.10 -1.85
C ASP A 40 20.91 6.13 -0.69
N TRP A 41 19.68 5.60 -0.66
CA TRP A 41 19.12 4.94 0.54
C TRP A 41 18.50 3.56 0.32
N ALA A 42 18.15 3.20 -0.91
CA ALA A 42 17.36 2.00 -1.12
C ALA A 42 18.16 0.72 -0.92
N ILE A 43 17.57 -0.23 -0.19
CA ILE A 43 18.13 -1.56 0.00
C ILE A 43 17.46 -2.50 -1.00
N THR A 44 18.27 -3.27 -1.71
CA THR A 44 17.77 -4.31 -2.61
C THR A 44 17.88 -5.67 -1.91
N SER A 45 16.75 -6.34 -1.76
CA SER A 45 16.61 -7.62 -1.05
C SER A 45 15.87 -8.66 -1.90
N PRO A 46 15.89 -9.96 -1.54
CA PRO A 46 15.04 -10.95 -2.20
C PRO A 46 13.55 -10.60 -2.08
N GLY A 47 12.75 -10.82 -3.13
CA GLY A 47 11.28 -10.58 -3.11
C GLY A 47 10.50 -11.57 -2.22
N TRP A 48 9.18 -11.36 -2.04
CA TRP A 48 8.34 -12.19 -1.15
C TRP A 48 8.36 -13.67 -1.54
N SER A 49 8.36 -14.56 -0.54
CA SER A 49 8.38 -16.02 -0.71
C SER A 49 7.04 -16.67 -0.42
N GLY A 50 6.78 -17.85 -0.99
CA GLY A 50 5.65 -18.71 -0.65
C GLY A 50 5.30 -19.71 -1.76
N PRO A 51 4.47 -20.74 -1.45
CA PRO A 51 4.12 -21.81 -2.39
C PRO A 51 3.37 -21.32 -3.63
N TRP A 52 2.73 -20.15 -3.54
CA TRP A 52 2.10 -19.47 -4.66
C TRP A 52 3.08 -19.18 -5.82
N ARG A 53 4.40 -19.19 -5.59
CA ARG A 53 5.41 -18.95 -6.62
C ARG A 53 5.35 -19.96 -7.77
N ASP A 54 5.09 -21.24 -7.48
CA ASP A 54 5.05 -22.31 -8.49
C ASP A 54 3.93 -22.10 -9.53
N VAL A 55 2.95 -21.26 -9.20
CA VAL A 55 1.83 -20.90 -10.09
C VAL A 55 2.21 -19.81 -11.09
N TYR A 56 3.17 -18.94 -10.74
CA TYR A 56 3.47 -17.72 -11.50
C TYR A 56 4.92 -17.60 -12.01
N PHE A 57 5.84 -18.47 -11.56
CA PHE A 57 7.26 -18.42 -11.92
C PHE A 57 7.74 -19.72 -12.59
N ASP A 58 8.75 -19.59 -13.45
CA ASP A 58 9.68 -20.67 -13.80
C ASP A 58 10.98 -20.56 -12.97
N ASP A 59 11.78 -21.63 -12.94
CA ASP A 59 13.03 -21.75 -12.16
C ASP A 59 14.09 -20.67 -12.47
N GLU A 60 14.03 -20.07 -13.66
CA GLU A 60 14.97 -19.05 -14.16
C GLU A 60 14.55 -17.64 -13.72
N LEU A 61 13.24 -17.39 -13.63
CA LEU A 61 12.65 -16.12 -13.17
C LEU A 61 12.79 -15.97 -11.65
N GLU A 62 12.68 -17.06 -10.89
CA GLU A 62 12.77 -17.04 -9.42
C GLU A 62 14.11 -16.48 -8.91
N LYS A 63 15.23 -16.84 -9.56
CA LYS A 63 16.59 -16.43 -9.16
C LYS A 63 16.89 -14.95 -9.40
N ARG A 64 16.09 -14.24 -10.21
CA ARG A 64 16.35 -12.87 -10.64
C ARG A 64 15.54 -11.82 -9.87
N VAL A 65 14.58 -12.24 -9.05
CA VAL A 65 13.65 -11.33 -8.37
C VAL A 65 14.35 -10.54 -7.26
N LYS A 66 14.30 -9.22 -7.38
CA LYS A 66 14.80 -8.28 -6.36
C LYS A 66 13.70 -7.28 -5.99
N LEU A 67 13.54 -7.03 -4.70
CA LEU A 67 12.69 -5.98 -4.14
C LEU A 67 13.58 -4.82 -3.68
N THR A 68 13.41 -3.66 -4.31
CA THR A 68 14.03 -2.40 -3.87
C THR A 68 13.00 -1.62 -3.06
N ALA A 69 13.27 -1.45 -1.77
CA ALA A 69 12.36 -0.80 -0.84
C ALA A 69 13.09 0.17 0.08
N MET A 70 12.37 1.21 0.46
CA MET A 70 12.75 2.16 1.50
C MET A 70 11.51 2.48 2.32
N HIS A 71 11.68 2.65 3.63
CA HIS A 71 10.61 3.08 4.52
C HIS A 71 10.80 4.55 4.91
N ASP A 72 9.73 5.19 5.36
CA ASP A 72 9.75 6.52 5.98
C ASP A 72 10.30 7.65 5.09
N LEU A 73 10.03 7.58 3.78
CA LEU A 73 10.44 8.59 2.79
C LEU A 73 10.15 10.03 3.25
N HIS A 74 9.03 10.24 3.93
CA HIS A 74 8.62 11.55 4.45
C HIS A 74 9.60 12.15 5.49
N LEU A 75 10.42 11.34 6.16
CA LEU A 75 11.46 11.82 7.08
C LEU A 75 12.73 12.30 6.36
N TYR A 76 12.90 11.94 5.09
CA TYR A 76 14.11 12.20 4.31
C TYR A 76 13.88 13.09 3.09
N SER A 77 12.62 13.45 2.80
CA SER A 77 12.24 14.25 1.66
C SER A 77 11.10 15.21 2.00
N ASP A 78 11.32 16.50 1.74
CA ASP A 78 10.29 17.53 1.88
C ASP A 78 9.15 17.31 0.89
N ALA A 79 9.44 16.80 -0.32
CA ALA A 79 8.42 16.44 -1.29
C ALA A 79 7.50 15.32 -0.75
N TRP A 80 8.08 14.25 -0.19
CA TRP A 80 7.29 13.18 0.41
C TRP A 80 6.59 13.59 1.70
N MET A 81 7.17 14.51 2.49
CA MET A 81 6.47 15.13 3.63
C MET A 81 5.24 15.94 3.17
N ARG A 82 5.38 16.76 2.12
CA ARG A 82 4.23 17.46 1.51
C ARG A 82 3.18 16.50 0.97
N ALA A 83 3.58 15.35 0.43
CA ALA A 83 2.64 14.35 -0.08
C ALA A 83 1.83 13.68 1.02
N VAL A 84 2.46 13.23 2.12
CA VAL A 84 1.72 12.61 3.23
C VAL A 84 0.81 13.59 3.96
N THR A 85 1.15 14.88 3.94
CA THR A 85 0.34 15.98 4.53
C THR A 85 -0.57 16.68 3.50
N HIS A 86 -0.71 16.13 2.29
CA HIS A 86 -1.41 16.80 1.20
C HIS A 86 -2.89 17.01 1.52
N ALA A 87 -3.36 18.27 1.52
CA ALA A 87 -4.69 18.64 2.01
C ALA A 87 -5.84 17.93 1.28
N LYS A 88 -5.73 17.75 -0.05
CA LYS A 88 -6.74 17.03 -0.85
C LYS A 88 -6.81 15.54 -0.46
N LEU A 89 -5.65 14.92 -0.22
CA LEU A 89 -5.55 13.52 0.18
C LEU A 89 -6.07 13.33 1.60
N GLY A 90 -5.56 14.10 2.57
CA GLY A 90 -6.00 14.03 3.96
C GLY A 90 -7.51 14.23 4.12
N LYS A 91 -8.10 15.20 3.39
CA LYS A 91 -9.56 15.40 3.39
C LYS A 91 -10.32 14.22 2.77
N ALA A 92 -9.84 13.66 1.67
CA ALA A 92 -10.47 12.50 1.05
C ALA A 92 -10.44 11.27 1.98
N LEU A 93 -9.30 11.02 2.62
CA LEU A 93 -9.15 9.91 3.58
C LEU A 93 -10.03 10.10 4.82
N SER A 94 -10.17 11.34 5.30
CA SER A 94 -11.08 11.64 6.41
C SER A 94 -12.54 11.36 6.04
N GLN A 95 -12.96 11.65 4.80
CA GLN A 95 -14.30 11.30 4.33
C GLN A 95 -14.52 9.78 4.26
N LEU A 96 -13.49 8.99 3.93
CA LEU A 96 -13.59 7.52 3.82
C LEU A 96 -13.47 6.80 5.17
N LEU A 97 -12.67 7.34 6.10
CA LEU A 97 -12.53 6.83 7.46
C LEU A 97 -13.64 7.31 8.41
N GLU A 98 -14.37 8.37 8.02
CA GLU A 98 -15.30 9.10 8.88
C GLU A 98 -14.64 9.59 10.18
N SER A 99 -13.35 9.93 10.11
CA SER A 99 -12.52 10.25 11.28
C SER A 99 -11.36 11.19 10.95
N SER A 100 -10.60 11.57 11.98
CA SER A 100 -9.27 12.15 11.84
C SER A 100 -8.33 11.15 11.16
N VAL A 101 -7.24 11.65 10.58
CA VAL A 101 -6.30 10.83 9.80
C VAL A 101 -4.90 10.97 10.38
N GLU A 102 -4.34 9.83 10.77
CA GLU A 102 -2.95 9.66 11.18
C GLU A 102 -2.17 8.93 10.09
N LEU A 103 -1.01 9.45 9.68
CA LEU A 103 -0.04 8.72 8.89
C LEU A 103 0.54 7.57 9.71
N HIS A 104 0.50 6.37 9.15
CA HIS A 104 1.07 5.16 9.73
C HIS A 104 2.51 4.94 9.24
N HIS A 105 2.73 4.93 7.93
CA HIS A 105 4.07 4.82 7.34
C HIS A 105 4.06 5.17 5.86
N THR A 106 5.25 5.25 5.26
CA THR A 106 5.43 5.29 3.81
C THR A 106 6.44 4.23 3.39
N THR A 107 6.17 3.51 2.30
CA THR A 107 7.09 2.52 1.76
C THR A 107 7.18 2.66 0.25
N MET A 108 8.40 2.74 -0.28
CA MET A 108 8.65 2.72 -1.72
C MET A 108 8.57 1.29 -2.24
N HIS A 109 7.76 1.05 -3.28
CA HIS A 109 7.70 -0.23 -3.99
C HIS A 109 8.02 0.00 -5.48
N ILE A 110 9.17 -0.51 -5.95
CA ILE A 110 9.51 -0.49 -7.37
C ILE A 110 9.28 -1.89 -7.94
N LYS A 111 8.40 -1.99 -8.95
CA LYS A 111 8.32 -3.22 -9.74
C LYS A 111 9.37 -3.17 -10.85
N PRO A 112 10.40 -4.05 -10.83
CA PRO A 112 11.39 -4.09 -11.89
C PRO A 112 10.77 -4.51 -13.24
N PRO A 113 11.40 -4.14 -14.37
CA PRO A 113 10.94 -4.53 -15.69
C PRO A 113 11.09 -6.05 -15.91
N GLN A 114 10.17 -6.63 -16.69
CA GLN A 114 10.15 -8.03 -17.19
C GLN A 114 10.18 -9.16 -16.14
N THR A 115 10.59 -8.87 -14.92
CA THR A 115 10.87 -9.81 -13.82
C THR A 115 10.19 -9.37 -12.52
N GLY A 116 9.35 -8.33 -12.61
CA GLY A 116 8.59 -7.79 -11.49
C GLY A 116 7.68 -8.84 -10.88
N HIS A 117 7.88 -9.09 -9.59
CA HIS A 117 7.14 -10.03 -8.75
C HIS A 117 5.61 -9.89 -8.90
N PRO A 118 4.84 -10.98 -9.12
CA PRO A 118 3.40 -10.96 -8.95
C PRO A 118 3.14 -10.93 -7.45
N PHE A 119 2.40 -9.93 -6.99
CA PHE A 119 1.93 -9.97 -5.61
C PHE A 119 0.78 -10.98 -5.57
N PRO A 120 0.93 -12.09 -4.81
CA PRO A 120 -0.15 -13.04 -4.66
C PRO A 120 -1.37 -12.34 -4.07
N MET A 121 -2.55 -12.95 -4.23
CA MET A 121 -3.75 -12.43 -3.57
C MET A 121 -3.52 -12.44 -2.05
N HIS A 122 -3.70 -11.29 -1.40
CA HIS A 122 -3.49 -11.12 0.04
C HIS A 122 -4.37 -9.99 0.60
N GLN A 123 -4.51 -9.97 1.93
CA GLN A 123 -4.89 -8.76 2.67
C GLN A 123 -3.62 -8.15 3.27
N ASP A 124 -3.65 -6.83 3.54
CA ASP A 124 -2.54 -6.16 4.22
C ASP A 124 -2.56 -6.39 5.74
N TYR A 125 -3.70 -6.81 6.31
CA TYR A 125 -3.86 -7.02 7.74
C TYR A 125 -2.76 -7.87 8.41
N PRO A 126 -2.32 -9.03 7.87
CA PRO A 126 -1.26 -9.83 8.52
C PRO A 126 0.09 -9.11 8.64
N PHE A 127 0.34 -8.09 7.81
CA PHE A 127 1.55 -7.29 7.88
C PHE A 127 1.41 -6.12 8.86
N TYR A 128 0.19 -5.67 9.11
CA TYR A 128 -0.14 -4.51 9.93
C TYR A 128 -1.35 -4.85 10.79
N GLU A 129 -1.20 -5.77 11.74
CA GLU A 129 -2.34 -6.20 12.55
C GLU A 129 -2.82 -5.04 13.41
N HIS A 130 -4.05 -4.59 13.17
CA HIS A 130 -4.69 -3.46 13.82
C HIS A 130 -5.95 -3.89 14.57
N ALA A 131 -6.40 -3.04 15.50
CA ALA A 131 -7.57 -3.28 16.31
C ALA A 131 -8.84 -3.48 15.48
N ASP A 132 -8.98 -2.71 14.40
CA ASP A 132 -10.08 -2.81 13.46
C ASP A 132 -9.68 -2.35 12.04
N GLY A 133 -10.68 -2.27 11.16
CA GLY A 133 -10.51 -1.92 9.75
C GLY A 133 -10.35 -0.44 9.45
N ARG A 134 -10.34 0.47 10.44
CA ARG A 134 -10.18 1.93 10.23
C ARG A 134 -8.75 2.29 9.82
N TYR A 135 -8.37 1.80 8.65
CA TYR A 135 -7.07 1.89 8.03
C TYR A 135 -7.28 1.91 6.51
N ILE A 136 -6.64 2.87 5.85
CA ILE A 136 -6.64 3.01 4.40
C ILE A 136 -5.21 3.04 3.92
N ASP A 137 -4.92 2.18 2.96
CA ASP A 137 -3.68 2.25 2.21
C ASP A 137 -3.84 3.08 0.95
N CYS A 138 -2.79 3.81 0.57
CA CYS A 138 -2.74 4.65 -0.62
C CYS A 138 -1.54 4.26 -1.49
N LEU A 139 -1.79 4.01 -2.76
CA LEU A 139 -0.75 3.89 -3.79
C LEU A 139 -0.68 5.19 -4.57
N VAL A 140 0.41 5.93 -4.40
CA VAL A 140 0.73 7.09 -5.22
C VAL A 140 1.40 6.61 -6.50
N HIS A 141 0.74 6.85 -7.63
CA HIS A 141 1.22 6.43 -8.93
C HIS A 141 2.17 7.48 -9.53
N LEU A 142 3.47 7.15 -9.57
CA LEU A 142 4.46 7.98 -10.25
C LEU A 142 4.52 7.69 -11.75
N ASP A 143 4.16 6.48 -12.16
CA ASP A 143 4.06 6.11 -13.56
C ASP A 143 2.63 5.67 -13.89
N ASP A 144 2.26 5.76 -15.17
CA ASP A 144 1.00 5.21 -15.66
C ASP A 144 0.95 3.70 -15.41
N THR A 145 -0.22 3.20 -15.03
CA THR A 145 -0.43 1.78 -14.72
C THR A 145 -1.59 1.21 -15.52
N PHE A 146 -1.33 0.05 -16.12
CA PHE A 146 -2.17 -0.63 -17.09
C PHE A 146 -1.85 -2.13 -17.08
N HIS A 147 -2.61 -2.90 -17.85
CA HIS A 147 -2.59 -4.36 -17.79
C HIS A 147 -1.19 -4.97 -17.89
N GLU A 148 -0.46 -4.55 -18.92
CA GLU A 148 0.84 -5.10 -19.30
C GLU A 148 1.95 -4.76 -18.28
N ASN A 149 1.78 -3.70 -17.48
CA ASN A 149 2.74 -3.35 -16.42
C ASN A 149 2.28 -3.73 -15.00
N GLY A 150 1.19 -4.49 -14.89
CA GLY A 150 0.74 -5.13 -13.66
C GLY A 150 0.07 -4.18 -12.68
N GLU A 151 -0.94 -3.43 -13.14
CA GLU A 151 -1.89 -2.65 -12.36
C GLU A 151 -2.45 -3.44 -11.16
N ILE A 152 -2.78 -2.73 -10.08
CA ILE A 152 -3.37 -3.36 -8.91
C ILE A 152 -4.80 -3.81 -9.23
N ARG A 153 -5.19 -4.95 -8.64
CA ARG A 153 -6.50 -5.54 -8.82
C ARG A 153 -7.09 -5.94 -7.48
N PHE A 154 -8.40 -5.83 -7.34
CA PHE A 154 -9.12 -6.07 -6.09
C PHE A 154 -10.26 -7.07 -6.26
N LEU A 155 -10.44 -7.95 -5.28
CA LEU A 155 -11.68 -8.71 -5.16
C LEU A 155 -12.72 -7.80 -4.48
N ALA A 156 -13.61 -7.22 -5.29
CA ALA A 156 -14.56 -6.20 -4.84
C ALA A 156 -15.45 -6.70 -3.68
N GLY A 157 -15.59 -5.88 -2.64
CA GLY A 157 -16.41 -6.16 -1.46
C GLY A 157 -15.80 -7.17 -0.48
N SER A 158 -14.61 -7.71 -0.76
CA SER A 158 -13.94 -8.71 0.10
C SER A 158 -13.59 -8.18 1.49
N HIS A 159 -13.37 -6.87 1.64
CA HIS A 159 -13.09 -6.23 2.93
C HIS A 159 -14.21 -6.41 3.96
N LYS A 160 -15.45 -6.58 3.52
CA LYS A 160 -16.62 -6.83 4.38
C LYS A 160 -16.55 -8.16 5.13
N ARG A 161 -15.68 -9.09 4.70
CA ARG A 161 -15.43 -10.37 5.38
C ARG A 161 -14.53 -10.20 6.61
N GLY A 162 -13.96 -9.03 6.84
CA GLY A 162 -12.97 -8.79 7.89
C GLY A 162 -11.64 -9.49 7.56
N LYS A 163 -10.85 -9.79 8.60
CA LYS A 163 -9.63 -10.59 8.45
C LYS A 163 -9.96 -12.05 8.16
N ILE A 164 -9.25 -12.65 7.21
CA ILE A 164 -9.37 -14.07 6.86
C ILE A 164 -8.05 -14.82 7.11
N PRO A 165 -8.07 -16.15 7.28
CA PRO A 165 -6.85 -16.95 7.43
C PRO A 165 -5.92 -16.77 6.23
N HIS A 166 -4.63 -16.60 6.49
CA HIS A 166 -3.58 -16.54 5.48
C HIS A 166 -2.69 -17.79 5.56
N VAL A 167 -2.09 -18.14 4.43
CA VAL A 167 -0.98 -19.09 4.38
C VAL A 167 0.27 -18.36 4.89
N LEU A 168 0.88 -18.91 5.94
CA LEU A 168 2.05 -18.33 6.63
C LEU A 168 3.29 -19.21 6.54
N GLN A 169 3.18 -20.42 6.00
CA GLN A 169 4.26 -21.41 5.93
C GLN A 169 4.25 -22.13 4.58
N ASN A 170 5.44 -22.56 4.15
CA ASN A 170 5.63 -23.46 3.02
C ASN A 170 5.31 -24.92 3.40
N ALA A 171 5.27 -25.82 2.41
CA ALA A 171 4.99 -27.24 2.63
C ALA A 171 6.01 -27.94 3.55
N ASP A 172 7.23 -27.42 3.64
CA ASP A 172 8.30 -27.90 4.53
C ASP A 172 8.21 -27.31 5.96
N GLY A 173 7.21 -26.48 6.24
CA GLY A 173 6.98 -25.82 7.54
C GLY A 173 7.79 -24.54 7.76
N SER A 174 8.65 -24.14 6.83
CA SER A 174 9.37 -22.87 6.92
C SER A 174 8.41 -21.67 6.72
N PRO A 175 8.65 -20.52 7.37
CA PRO A 175 7.78 -19.34 7.21
C PRO A 175 7.84 -18.76 5.79
N CYS A 176 6.71 -18.24 5.32
CA CYS A 176 6.61 -17.53 4.05
C CYS A 176 5.93 -16.16 4.24
N SER A 177 5.92 -15.34 3.18
CA SER A 177 5.15 -14.09 3.20
C SER A 177 3.64 -14.42 3.28
N PRO A 178 2.87 -13.75 4.14
CA PRO A 178 1.42 -13.92 4.20
C PRO A 178 0.75 -13.75 2.83
N HIS A 179 -0.04 -14.74 2.43
CA HIS A 179 -0.79 -14.74 1.18
C HIS A 179 -2.04 -15.63 1.31
N LEU A 180 -2.90 -15.63 0.30
CA LEU A 180 -4.07 -16.50 0.20
C LEU A 180 -3.83 -17.65 -0.78
N ASP A 181 -4.58 -18.74 -0.61
CA ASP A 181 -4.50 -19.90 -1.50
C ASP A 181 -4.85 -19.50 -2.94
N ALA A 182 -3.91 -19.70 -3.85
CA ALA A 182 -4.04 -19.35 -5.26
C ALA A 182 -5.11 -20.18 -6.00
N ASN A 183 -5.53 -21.33 -5.44
CA ASN A 183 -6.64 -22.12 -5.99
C ASN A 183 -8.01 -21.51 -5.66
N GLU A 184 -8.11 -20.82 -4.53
CA GLU A 184 -9.35 -20.19 -4.05
C GLU A 184 -9.44 -18.72 -4.47
N TYR A 185 -8.33 -17.98 -4.44
CA TYR A 185 -8.27 -16.55 -4.74
C TYR A 185 -7.41 -16.30 -5.96
N LYS A 186 -8.06 -16.07 -7.10
CA LYS A 186 -7.38 -15.87 -8.37
C LYS A 186 -7.46 -14.42 -8.83
N LEU A 187 -6.41 -13.97 -9.54
CA LEU A 187 -6.40 -12.64 -10.15
C LEU A 187 -7.46 -12.47 -11.25
N GLU A 188 -7.92 -13.55 -11.88
CA GLU A 188 -8.98 -13.50 -12.91
C GLU A 188 -10.33 -13.04 -12.34
N ASP A 189 -10.60 -13.29 -11.05
CA ASP A 189 -11.85 -12.93 -10.37
C ASP A 189 -11.85 -11.49 -9.83
N THR A 190 -10.83 -10.70 -10.15
CA THR A 190 -10.63 -9.36 -9.60
C THR A 190 -10.91 -8.24 -10.59
N VAL A 191 -11.27 -7.07 -10.06
CA VAL A 191 -11.45 -5.84 -10.81
C VAL A 191 -10.10 -5.13 -10.98
N PRO A 192 -9.64 -4.85 -12.22
CA PRO A 192 -8.44 -4.05 -12.45
C PRO A 192 -8.67 -2.57 -12.13
N VAL A 193 -7.65 -1.91 -11.58
CA VAL A 193 -7.67 -0.47 -11.31
C VAL A 193 -6.47 0.19 -11.99
N PRO A 194 -6.57 0.49 -13.30
CA PRO A 194 -5.56 1.29 -13.99
C PRO A 194 -5.61 2.74 -13.49
N ALA A 195 -4.43 3.33 -13.35
CA ALA A 195 -4.25 4.67 -12.82
C ALA A 195 -3.22 5.45 -13.62
N LYS A 196 -3.40 6.77 -13.71
CA LYS A 196 -2.46 7.67 -14.37
C LYS A 196 -1.44 8.22 -13.38
N ARG A 197 -0.30 8.67 -13.89
CA ARG A 197 0.67 9.45 -13.11
C ARG A 197 -0.05 10.60 -12.38
N GLY A 198 0.14 10.69 -11.06
CA GLY A 198 -0.51 11.67 -10.19
C GLY A 198 -1.84 11.22 -9.56
N ASP A 199 -2.39 10.09 -10.01
CA ASP A 199 -3.54 9.45 -9.35
C ASP A 199 -3.10 8.76 -8.05
N VAL A 200 -4.08 8.59 -7.15
CA VAL A 200 -3.93 7.76 -5.96
C VAL A 200 -4.99 6.67 -5.97
N VAL A 201 -4.59 5.42 -5.80
CA VAL A 201 -5.51 4.31 -5.54
C VAL A 201 -5.52 4.06 -4.04
N VAL A 202 -6.69 4.14 -3.42
CA VAL A 202 -6.89 3.89 -1.99
C VAL A 202 -7.64 2.58 -1.77
N PHE A 203 -7.31 1.84 -0.72
CA PHE A 203 -8.00 0.59 -0.39
C PHE A 203 -7.98 0.26 1.10
N HIS A 204 -8.98 -0.50 1.52
CA HIS A 204 -9.20 -0.92 2.89
C HIS A 204 -8.22 -2.04 3.30
N LEU A 205 -7.79 -2.06 4.57
CA LEU A 205 -6.83 -3.04 5.12
C LEU A 205 -7.19 -4.52 4.86
N TYR A 206 -8.50 -4.81 4.88
CA TYR A 206 -9.07 -6.15 4.60
C TYR A 206 -9.42 -6.41 3.13
N CYS A 207 -9.23 -5.44 2.22
CA CYS A 207 -9.55 -5.68 0.81
C CYS A 207 -8.53 -6.62 0.20
N ILE A 208 -8.98 -7.77 -0.28
CA ILE A 208 -8.13 -8.74 -0.96
C ILE A 208 -7.69 -8.15 -2.29
N HIS A 209 -6.39 -8.15 -2.51
CA HIS A 209 -5.79 -7.56 -3.70
C HIS A 209 -4.53 -8.29 -4.12
N GLY A 210 -4.13 -8.03 -5.36
CA GLY A 210 -2.93 -8.60 -5.97
C GLY A 210 -2.62 -7.89 -7.27
N SER A 211 -1.60 -8.36 -7.98
CA SER A 211 -1.28 -7.83 -9.31
C SER A 211 -0.44 -8.79 -10.11
N TYR A 212 -0.58 -8.74 -11.43
CA TYR A 212 0.29 -9.47 -12.35
C TYR A 212 1.73 -8.92 -12.33
N ILE A 213 2.62 -9.69 -12.94
CA ILE A 213 4.00 -9.26 -13.20
C ILE A 213 4.05 -8.04 -14.12
N ASN A 214 5.14 -7.28 -14.05
CA ASN A 214 5.41 -6.25 -15.05
C ASN A 214 6.06 -6.89 -16.27
N GLN A 215 5.36 -6.91 -17.41
CA GLN A 215 5.85 -7.49 -18.68
C GLN A 215 6.54 -6.44 -19.56
N THR A 216 6.51 -5.17 -19.17
CA THR A 216 7.11 -4.07 -19.95
C THR A 216 8.62 -3.95 -19.71
N SER A 217 9.29 -3.19 -20.57
CA SER A 217 10.72 -2.88 -20.47
C SER A 217 11.07 -1.82 -19.43
N ASP A 218 10.07 -1.08 -18.95
CA ASP A 218 10.26 0.04 -18.03
C ASP A 218 9.86 -0.38 -16.60
N PRO A 219 10.57 0.12 -15.56
CA PRO A 219 10.13 -0.07 -14.19
C PRO A 219 8.81 0.67 -13.93
N ARG A 220 8.01 0.14 -13.01
CA ARG A 220 6.79 0.81 -12.55
C ARG A 220 7.00 1.29 -11.12
N ARG A 221 7.05 2.60 -10.92
CA ARG A 221 7.30 3.24 -9.63
C ARG A 221 5.97 3.63 -8.96
N MET A 222 5.81 3.19 -7.72
CA MET A 222 4.73 3.60 -6.85
C MET A 222 5.25 3.74 -5.42
N VAL A 223 4.62 4.62 -4.65
CA VAL A 223 4.87 4.73 -3.21
C VAL A 223 3.59 4.41 -2.47
N ARG A 224 3.72 3.51 -1.51
CA ARG A 224 2.67 3.11 -0.59
C ARG A 224 2.66 4.05 0.61
N MET A 225 1.49 4.49 1.03
CA MET A 225 1.29 5.33 2.22
C MET A 225 0.13 4.77 3.03
N GLY A 226 0.44 4.27 4.22
CA GLY A 226 -0.55 3.79 5.16
C GLY A 226 -1.12 4.93 5.99
N PHE A 227 -2.44 5.00 6.13
CA PHE A 227 -3.12 5.93 7.02
C PHE A 227 -4.16 5.21 7.87
N ARG A 228 -4.44 5.72 9.06
CA ARG A 228 -5.41 5.13 9.98
C ARG A 228 -6.14 6.16 10.81
N ASP A 229 -7.23 5.71 11.43
CA ASP A 229 -7.82 6.42 12.55
C ASP A 229 -6.80 6.47 13.73
N PRO A 230 -6.62 7.62 14.40
CA PRO A 230 -5.66 7.76 15.52
C PRO A 230 -5.91 6.84 16.72
N HIS A 231 -7.09 6.24 16.80
CA HIS A 231 -7.52 5.28 17.81
C HIS A 231 -7.59 3.84 17.31
N ASN A 232 -7.16 3.59 16.07
CA ASN A 232 -6.96 2.23 15.58
C ASN A 232 -5.55 1.76 15.97
N ASP A 233 -5.44 1.11 17.12
CA ASP A 233 -4.15 0.67 17.66
C ASP A 233 -3.57 -0.48 16.83
N GLN A 234 -2.28 -0.41 16.53
CA GLN A 234 -1.55 -1.53 15.95
C GLN A 234 -1.10 -2.50 17.04
N TRP A 235 -1.35 -3.79 16.83
CA TRP A 235 -1.05 -4.86 17.78
C TRP A 235 0.17 -5.70 17.40
N ALA A 236 0.46 -5.82 16.09
CA ALA A 236 1.62 -6.57 15.61
C ALA A 236 2.03 -6.14 14.19
N GLY A 237 3.17 -6.67 13.76
CA GLY A 237 3.65 -6.55 12.38
C GLY A 237 4.59 -5.37 12.15
N GLN A 238 4.72 -5.02 10.88
CA GLN A 238 5.64 -4.00 10.40
C GLN A 238 5.21 -2.61 10.86
N SER A 239 6.16 -1.70 11.07
CA SER A 239 5.90 -0.32 11.54
C SER A 239 5.31 -0.17 12.96
N MET A 240 5.14 -1.28 13.70
CA MET A 240 4.69 -1.21 15.09
C MET A 240 5.64 -0.37 15.96
N GLY A 241 5.07 0.55 16.75
CA GLY A 241 5.82 1.46 17.61
C GLY A 241 6.42 2.68 16.90
N ARG A 242 6.22 2.83 15.58
CA ARG A 242 6.61 4.05 14.87
C ARG A 242 5.72 5.23 15.27
N PRO A 243 6.28 6.45 15.38
CA PRO A 243 5.49 7.64 15.67
C PRO A 243 4.57 7.93 14.49
N GLY A 244 3.27 8.07 14.75
CA GLY A 244 2.32 8.55 13.76
C GLY A 244 2.27 10.07 13.71
N LEU A 245 1.85 10.61 12.56
CA LEU A 245 1.69 12.04 12.32
C LEU A 245 0.23 12.35 12.00
N ILE A 246 -0.40 13.27 12.72
CA ILE A 246 -1.75 13.73 12.36
C ILE A 246 -1.66 14.58 11.09
N VAL A 247 -2.31 14.12 10.02
CA VAL A 247 -2.31 14.77 8.71
C VAL A 247 -3.66 15.42 8.38
N HIS A 248 -4.73 15.05 9.11
CA HIS A 248 -6.04 15.69 9.04
C HIS A 248 -6.79 15.55 10.36
N GLY A 249 -7.47 16.61 10.80
CA GLY A 249 -8.23 16.60 12.07
C GLY A 249 -7.32 16.73 13.29
N TYR A 250 -7.67 16.00 14.37
CA TYR A 250 -6.96 16.01 15.65
C TYR A 250 -6.98 14.62 16.31
N ARG A 251 -5.99 14.34 17.17
CA ARG A 251 -6.02 13.18 18.07
C ARG A 251 -6.55 13.63 19.42
N GLU A 252 -7.60 12.98 19.89
CA GLU A 252 -8.05 13.18 21.26
C GLU A 252 -7.07 12.53 22.22
N ARG A 253 -6.65 13.28 23.24
CA ARG A 253 -5.75 12.79 24.28
C ARG A 253 -6.49 11.73 25.10
N ARG A 254 -5.91 10.53 25.21
CA ARG A 254 -6.47 9.46 26.06
C ARG A 254 -6.14 9.73 27.52
N ASP A 255 -7.01 9.25 28.42
CA ASP A 255 -6.73 9.30 29.86
C ASP A 255 -5.39 8.63 30.18
N LYS A 256 -4.53 9.34 30.93
CA LYS A 256 -3.17 8.92 31.32
C LYS A 256 -2.14 8.91 30.19
N GLU A 257 -2.45 9.45 29.01
CA GLU A 257 -1.45 9.66 27.96
C GLU A 257 -0.46 10.77 28.40
N GLU A 258 0.80 10.39 28.60
CA GLU A 258 1.88 11.33 28.95
C GLU A 258 2.24 12.19 27.72
N LEU A 259 2.42 13.49 27.93
CA LEU A 259 3.01 14.35 26.91
C LEU A 259 4.47 13.96 26.71
N LEU A 260 5.00 14.18 25.49
CA LEU A 260 6.43 14.04 25.23
C LEU A 260 7.21 14.88 26.24
N LYS A 261 8.03 14.22 27.05
CA LYS A 261 8.87 14.88 28.04
C LYS A 261 9.90 15.72 27.27
N GLN A 262 10.00 17.00 27.61
CA GLN A 262 11.17 17.79 27.23
C GLN A 262 12.34 17.28 28.08
N THR A 263 13.17 16.42 27.49
CA THR A 263 14.46 16.02 28.07
C THR A 263 15.52 17.03 27.72
#